data_AF-A0A534W041-F1
#
_entry.id   AF-A0A534W041-F1
#
_cell.length_a   1.000
_cell.length_b   1.000
_cell.length_c   1.000
_cell.angle_alpha   90.00
_cell.angle_beta   90.00
_cell.angle_gamma   90.00
#
_symmetry.space_group_name_H-M   'P 1'
#
loop_
_entity.id
_entity.type
_entity.pdbx_description
1 polymer ?
#
loop_
_entity_poly.entity_id
_entity_poly.type
_entity_poly.pdbx_seq_one_letter_code
_entity_poly.pdbx_strand_id
1 'polypeptide(L)'
;MTRGVLSIVLHAHLPYVRHPEYPEFLEEDWLYEAITETYLPLLEVFDRCVDEGIPFRVTMTLTPPLVGMLRDELLLSRYAKRLDSLCELTDKEVHRLRNDPQFGPLAGHYREHLYHLRRLFHDRYKRDLVGAFKRLQDHGVLEIITCGATHGFLPLMVHPEAMRAQIRVAAAHYRMHFGRDPRGIWLPECGYAPGVDRYLAEENIRFFFVDSHALANSAPRPRRGVYAPIYTPSGVAAFARDPESSMQVWSA
;
A
#
# COMPACT_ATOMS: atom_id res chain seq x y z
N MET A 1 -19.03 -15.59 -23.25
CA MET A 1 -17.97 -15.46 -22.23
C MET A 1 -18.62 -15.08 -20.92
N THR A 2 -18.47 -15.88 -19.88
CA THR A 2 -18.85 -15.49 -18.52
C THR A 2 -17.94 -14.36 -18.07
N ARG A 3 -18.50 -13.18 -17.81
CA ARG A 3 -17.76 -12.05 -17.25
C ARG A 3 -17.64 -12.26 -15.73
N GLY A 4 -16.42 -12.45 -15.25
CA GLY A 4 -16.09 -12.41 -13.82
C GLY A 4 -15.70 -11.00 -13.37
N VAL A 5 -15.53 -10.82 -12.06
CA VAL A 5 -14.97 -9.60 -11.48
C VAL A 5 -13.64 -9.96 -10.84
N LEU A 6 -12.56 -9.28 -11.25
CA LEU A 6 -11.24 -9.38 -10.62
C LEU A 6 -11.04 -8.17 -9.71
N SER A 7 -10.62 -8.42 -8.47
CA SER A 7 -10.26 -7.38 -7.51
C SER A 7 -8.81 -7.57 -7.06
N ILE A 8 -7.91 -6.76 -7.60
CA ILE A 8 -6.52 -6.70 -7.15
C ILE A 8 -6.46 -5.81 -5.91
N VAL A 9 -5.88 -6.34 -4.83
CA VAL A 9 -5.73 -5.64 -3.54
C VAL A 9 -4.25 -5.60 -3.17
N LEU A 10 -3.67 -4.39 -3.12
CA LEU A 10 -2.27 -4.18 -2.79
C LEU A 10 -2.14 -3.69 -1.34
N HIS A 11 -1.45 -4.45 -0.49
CA HIS A 11 -1.22 -4.04 0.90
C HIS A 11 0.13 -3.30 1.04
N ALA A 12 0.14 -1.97 0.99
CA ALA A 12 1.34 -1.17 1.25
C ALA A 12 1.43 -0.76 2.72
N HIS A 13 2.43 -1.32 3.40
CA HIS A 13 2.73 -1.08 4.80
C HIS A 13 4.24 -1.07 5.04
N LEU A 14 4.66 -0.18 5.93
CA LEU A 14 5.96 -0.22 6.61
C LEU A 14 5.72 0.20 8.07
N PRO A 15 6.46 -0.36 9.05
CA PRO A 15 6.41 0.12 10.42
C PRO A 15 6.89 1.58 10.49
N TYR A 16 6.48 2.31 11.53
CA TYR A 16 6.92 3.70 11.68
C TYR A 16 8.39 3.75 12.09
N VAL A 17 9.25 4.18 11.16
CA VAL A 17 10.69 4.36 11.37
C VAL A 17 11.04 5.81 11.07
N ARG A 18 11.51 6.53 12.10
CA ARG A 18 11.90 7.93 11.98
C ARG A 18 12.86 8.29 13.12
N HIS A 19 14.14 8.47 12.78
CA HIS A 19 15.19 8.74 13.75
C HIS A 19 15.88 10.09 13.46
N PRO A 20 15.29 11.22 13.91
CA PRO A 20 15.89 12.54 13.75
C PRO A 20 17.20 12.72 14.52
N GLU A 21 17.45 11.91 15.55
CA GLU A 21 18.65 11.93 16.38
C GLU A 21 19.92 11.48 15.65
N TYR A 22 19.79 10.73 14.55
CA TYR A 22 20.90 10.31 13.71
C TYR A 22 20.83 11.01 12.36
N PRO A 23 21.97 11.40 11.74
CA PRO A 23 21.96 12.00 10.41
C PRO A 23 21.48 11.01 9.32
N GLU A 24 21.81 9.74 9.49
CA GLU A 24 21.43 8.60 8.66
C GLU A 24 21.07 7.42 9.58
N PHE A 25 20.08 6.63 9.19
CA PHE A 25 19.62 5.47 9.96
C PHE A 25 19.21 4.36 9.00
N LEU A 26 19.75 3.16 9.17
CA LEU A 26 19.68 2.08 8.19
C LEU A 26 18.23 1.65 7.91
N GLU A 27 17.39 1.58 8.93
CA GLU A 27 16.01 1.12 8.81
C GLU A 27 15.11 2.13 8.08
N GLU A 28 15.56 3.39 7.91
CA GLU A 28 14.85 4.34 7.04
C GLU A 28 15.02 3.99 5.55
N ASP A 29 16.05 3.23 5.18
CA ASP A 29 16.28 2.80 3.79
C ASP A 29 15.11 1.94 3.27
N TRP A 30 14.41 1.20 4.13
CA TRP A 30 13.22 0.43 3.74
C TRP A 30 12.15 1.33 3.11
N LEU A 31 11.96 2.54 3.65
CA LEU A 31 11.02 3.51 3.07
C LEU A 31 11.53 4.01 1.72
N TYR A 32 12.84 4.31 1.63
CA TYR A 32 13.44 4.86 0.42
C TYR A 32 13.42 3.87 -0.75
N GLU A 33 13.72 2.61 -0.47
CA GLU A 33 13.61 1.49 -1.40
C GLU A 33 12.16 1.29 -1.83
N ALA A 34 11.20 1.25 -0.88
CA ALA A 34 9.79 1.10 -1.22
C ALA A 34 9.25 2.26 -2.08
N ILE A 35 9.67 3.51 -1.83
CA ILE A 35 9.32 4.64 -2.70
C ILE A 35 9.88 4.44 -4.11
N THR A 36 11.15 4.06 -4.23
CA THR A 36 11.87 3.95 -5.50
C THR A 36 11.37 2.77 -6.34
N GLU A 37 11.25 1.61 -5.73
CA GLU A 37 11.01 0.35 -6.46
C GLU A 37 9.52 -0.01 -6.55
N THR A 38 8.66 0.60 -5.72
CA THR A 38 7.24 0.25 -5.69
C THR A 38 6.33 1.46 -5.89
N TYR A 39 6.39 2.48 -5.02
CA TYR A 39 5.35 3.52 -5.00
C TYR A 39 5.42 4.47 -6.20
N LEU A 40 6.62 4.93 -6.60
CA LEU A 40 6.79 5.75 -7.80
C LEU A 40 6.44 4.98 -9.08
N PRO A 41 6.93 3.74 -9.30
CA PRO A 41 6.52 2.92 -10.44
C PRO A 41 5.00 2.65 -10.50
N LEU A 42 4.35 2.35 -9.36
CA LEU A 42 2.90 2.15 -9.32
C LEU A 42 2.14 3.41 -9.72
N LEU A 43 2.52 4.58 -9.16
CA LEU A 43 1.92 5.85 -9.54
C LEU A 43 2.08 6.11 -11.04
N GLU A 44 3.26 5.87 -11.61
CA GLU A 44 3.50 6.02 -13.04
C GLU A 44 2.61 5.10 -13.88
N VAL A 45 2.51 3.81 -13.53
CA VAL A 45 1.65 2.86 -14.27
C VAL A 45 0.20 3.29 -14.22
N PHE A 46 -0.30 3.69 -13.04
CA PHE A 46 -1.68 4.13 -12.87
C PHE A 46 -1.98 5.42 -13.62
N ASP A 47 -1.09 6.41 -13.52
CA ASP A 47 -1.19 7.67 -14.26
C ASP A 47 -1.18 7.42 -15.77
N ARG A 48 -0.28 6.56 -16.28
CA ARG A 48 -0.24 6.21 -17.71
C ARG A 48 -1.55 5.57 -18.18
N CYS A 49 -2.11 4.65 -17.40
CA CYS A 49 -3.40 4.06 -17.74
C CYS A 49 -4.53 5.11 -17.77
N VAL A 50 -4.51 6.10 -16.87
CA VAL A 50 -5.46 7.22 -16.91
C VAL A 50 -5.23 8.08 -18.15
N ASP A 51 -3.99 8.47 -18.42
CA ASP A 51 -3.59 9.34 -19.54
C ASP A 51 -3.94 8.70 -20.90
N GLU A 52 -3.83 7.37 -21.01
CA GLU A 52 -4.16 6.59 -22.21
C GLU A 52 -5.63 6.14 -22.28
N GLY A 53 -6.44 6.43 -21.26
CA GLY A 53 -7.85 6.04 -21.21
C GLY A 53 -8.08 4.53 -21.06
N ILE A 54 -7.10 3.79 -20.53
CA ILE A 54 -7.20 2.35 -20.26
C ILE A 54 -8.03 2.14 -18.97
N PRO A 55 -9.17 1.44 -19.03
CA PRO A 55 -10.02 1.24 -17.85
C PRO A 55 -9.39 0.23 -16.88
N PHE A 56 -9.15 0.65 -15.65
CA PHE A 56 -8.71 -0.22 -14.56
C PHE A 56 -9.33 0.16 -13.21
N ARG A 57 -9.30 -0.80 -12.28
CA ARG A 57 -9.70 -0.62 -10.88
C ARG A 57 -8.76 -1.44 -9.99
N VAL A 58 -8.16 -0.79 -8.99
CA VAL A 58 -7.31 -1.44 -7.99
C VAL A 58 -7.73 -0.96 -6.61
N THR A 59 -7.68 -1.85 -5.62
CA THR A 59 -7.77 -1.47 -4.21
C THR A 59 -6.37 -1.48 -3.61
N MET A 60 -6.02 -0.49 -2.79
CA MET A 60 -4.71 -0.42 -2.15
C MET A 60 -4.86 0.07 -0.73
N THR A 61 -4.10 -0.50 0.21
CA THR A 61 -3.98 0.11 1.53
C THR A 61 -2.88 1.15 1.50
N LEU A 62 -3.09 2.30 2.14
CA LEU A 62 -1.99 3.13 2.63
C LEU A 62 -2.10 3.19 4.14
N THR A 63 -1.30 2.38 4.84
CA THR A 63 -1.40 2.26 6.30
C THR A 63 -1.08 3.58 7.00
N PRO A 64 -1.67 3.85 8.18
CA PRO A 64 -1.40 5.10 8.90
C PRO A 64 0.10 5.36 9.17
N PRO A 65 0.93 4.38 9.60
CA PRO A 65 2.37 4.59 9.75
C PRO A 65 3.05 5.01 8.45
N LEU A 66 2.72 4.35 7.34
CA LEU A 66 3.28 4.65 6.03
C LEU A 66 2.89 6.06 5.56
N VAL A 67 1.61 6.44 5.69
CA VAL A 67 1.15 7.78 5.33
C VAL A 67 1.82 8.85 6.20
N GLY A 68 2.01 8.58 7.50
CA GLY A 68 2.75 9.45 8.40
C GLY A 68 4.18 9.69 7.91
N MET A 69 4.89 8.62 7.54
CA MET A 69 6.25 8.74 7.01
C MET A 69 6.31 9.41 5.63
N LEU A 70 5.38 9.11 4.72
CA LEU A 70 5.29 9.72 3.38
C LEU A 70 4.87 11.19 3.40
N ARG A 71 4.47 11.74 4.55
CA ARG A 71 4.19 13.16 4.75
C ARG A 71 5.21 13.86 5.65
N ASP A 72 6.19 13.14 6.16
CA ASP A 72 7.22 13.72 7.01
C ASP A 72 8.32 14.39 6.16
N GLU A 73 8.53 15.68 6.39
CA GLU A 73 9.48 16.49 5.61
C GLU A 73 10.93 16.02 5.78
N LEU A 74 11.31 15.57 6.99
CA LEU A 74 12.65 15.06 7.24
C LEU A 74 12.91 13.81 6.39
N LEU A 75 12.02 12.82 6.46
CA LEU A 75 12.16 11.57 5.69
C LEU A 75 12.15 11.82 4.18
N LEU A 76 11.24 12.67 3.67
CA LEU A 76 11.22 13.01 2.23
C LEU A 76 12.46 13.79 1.79
N SER A 77 13.04 14.62 2.66
CA SER A 77 14.30 15.32 2.36
C SER A 77 15.50 14.36 2.31
N ARG A 78 15.54 13.35 3.19
CA ARG A 78 16.56 12.30 3.18
C ARG A 78 16.42 11.40 1.97
N TYR A 79 15.19 11.01 1.64
CA TYR A 79 14.90 10.27 0.42
C TYR A 79 15.39 11.00 -0.84
N ALA A 80 15.11 12.31 -0.95
CA ALA A 80 15.58 13.12 -2.07
C ALA A 80 17.11 13.08 -2.23
N LYS A 81 17.85 13.23 -1.11
CA LYS A 81 19.32 13.12 -1.09
C LYS A 81 19.79 11.73 -1.50
N ARG A 82 19.15 10.68 -0.96
CA ARG A 82 19.45 9.29 -1.30
C ARG A 82 19.29 9.03 -2.80
N LEU A 83 18.20 9.53 -3.39
CA LEU A 83 17.92 9.41 -4.82
C LEU A 83 18.93 10.16 -5.68
N ASP A 84 19.36 11.36 -5.27
CA ASP A 84 20.45 12.10 -5.92
C ASP A 84 21.76 11.31 -5.88
N SER A 85 22.12 10.73 -4.72
CA SER A 85 23.33 9.90 -4.58
C SER A 85 23.26 8.61 -5.41
N LEU A 86 22.09 8.00 -5.56
CA LEU A 86 21.89 6.85 -6.44
C LEU A 86 22.08 7.22 -7.92
N CYS A 87 21.58 8.40 -8.34
CA CYS A 87 21.83 8.91 -9.69
C CYS A 87 23.34 9.10 -9.93
N GLU A 88 24.05 9.73 -9.00
CA GLU A 88 25.51 9.91 -9.09
C GLU A 88 26.25 8.56 -9.12
N LEU A 89 25.83 7.59 -8.32
CA LEU A 89 26.37 6.24 -8.35
C LEU A 89 26.21 5.60 -9.73
N THR A 90 25.03 5.73 -10.35
CA THR A 90 24.82 5.20 -11.70
C THR A 90 25.66 5.90 -12.77
N ASP A 91 25.92 7.20 -12.65
CA ASP A 91 26.84 7.90 -13.56
C ASP A 91 28.27 7.33 -13.46
N LYS A 92 28.73 7.04 -12.23
CA LYS A 92 30.02 6.40 -12.00
C LYS A 92 30.07 4.97 -12.54
N GLU A 93 28.99 4.20 -12.39
CA GLU A 93 28.89 2.84 -12.91
C GLU A 93 28.88 2.80 -14.44
N VAL A 94 28.15 3.70 -15.09
CA VAL A 94 28.21 3.85 -16.56
C VAL A 94 29.63 4.19 -17.00
N HIS A 95 30.32 5.09 -16.31
CA HIS A 95 31.71 5.40 -16.63
C HIS A 95 32.65 4.20 -16.42
N ARG A 96 32.51 3.49 -15.30
CA ARG A 96 33.32 2.31 -14.94
C ARG A 96 33.15 1.18 -15.96
N LEU A 97 31.94 0.95 -16.44
CA LEU A 97 31.56 -0.15 -17.32
C LEU A 97 31.49 0.23 -18.81
N ARG A 98 31.98 1.42 -19.20
CA ARG A 98 31.88 1.94 -20.58
C ARG A 98 32.47 1.05 -21.69
N ASN A 99 33.40 0.17 -21.33
CA ASN A 99 34.05 -0.78 -22.25
C ASN A 99 33.61 -2.23 -22.01
N ASP A 100 32.65 -2.47 -21.11
CA ASP A 100 32.10 -3.79 -20.80
C ASP A 100 30.82 -4.01 -21.62
N PRO A 101 30.85 -4.83 -22.69
CA PRO A 101 29.67 -5.05 -23.53
C PRO A 101 28.57 -5.86 -22.83
N GLN A 102 28.89 -6.56 -21.75
CA GLN A 102 27.93 -7.38 -21.01
C GLN A 102 27.18 -6.56 -19.96
N PHE A 103 27.88 -5.76 -19.15
CA PHE A 103 27.28 -5.00 -18.05
C PHE A 103 27.04 -3.52 -18.36
N GLY A 104 27.69 -2.96 -19.38
CA GLY A 104 27.48 -1.58 -19.82
C GLY A 104 26.01 -1.22 -20.09
N PRO A 105 25.24 -2.05 -20.84
CA PRO A 105 23.81 -1.81 -21.06
C PRO A 105 22.99 -1.77 -19.77
N LEU A 106 23.30 -2.62 -18.79
CA LEU A 106 22.60 -2.67 -17.51
C LEU A 106 22.84 -1.40 -16.68
N ALA A 107 24.08 -0.92 -16.63
CA ALA A 107 24.41 0.35 -15.96
C ALA A 107 23.68 1.53 -16.63
N GLY A 108 23.60 1.53 -17.97
CA GLY A 108 22.84 2.52 -18.73
C GLY A 108 21.34 2.50 -18.38
N HIS A 109 20.75 1.31 -18.31
CA HIS A 109 19.35 1.12 -17.92
C HIS A 109 19.05 1.70 -16.53
N TYR A 110 19.85 1.34 -15.51
CA TYR A 110 19.62 1.84 -14.14
C TYR A 110 19.80 3.35 -14.02
N ARG A 111 20.76 3.92 -14.77
CA ARG A 111 20.94 5.37 -14.84
C ARG A 111 19.68 6.04 -15.39
N GLU A 112 19.19 5.59 -16.54
CA GLU A 112 17.98 6.15 -17.15
C GLU A 112 16.77 6.02 -16.21
N HIS A 113 16.62 4.85 -15.60
CA HIS A 113 15.53 4.56 -14.66
C HIS A 113 15.56 5.46 -13.42
N LEU A 114 16.71 5.59 -12.73
CA LEU A 114 16.80 6.39 -11.51
C LEU A 114 16.65 7.90 -11.79
N TYR A 115 17.23 8.40 -12.88
CA TYR A 115 16.99 9.78 -13.30
C TYR A 115 15.52 10.03 -13.69
N HIS A 116 14.83 9.02 -14.21
CA HIS A 116 13.40 9.10 -14.49
C HIS A 116 12.55 9.16 -13.23
N LEU A 117 12.79 8.25 -12.28
CA LEU A 117 12.11 8.27 -10.97
C LEU A 117 12.35 9.59 -10.23
N ARG A 118 13.57 10.14 -10.32
CA ARG A 118 13.91 11.47 -9.81
C ARG A 118 13.04 12.57 -10.40
N ARG A 119 12.84 12.60 -11.72
CA ARG A 119 11.93 13.55 -12.38
C ARG A 119 10.48 13.33 -11.94
N LEU A 120 10.02 12.09 -11.82
CA LEU A 120 8.67 11.82 -11.31
C LEU A 120 8.49 12.38 -9.90
N PHE A 121 9.43 12.11 -9.00
CA PHE A 121 9.37 12.55 -7.61
C PHE A 121 9.41 14.08 -7.47
N HIS A 122 10.36 14.76 -8.12
CA HIS A 122 10.53 16.21 -8.00
C HIS A 122 9.56 17.01 -8.88
N ASP A 123 9.33 16.58 -10.12
CA ASP A 123 8.66 17.40 -11.12
C ASP A 123 7.19 17.05 -11.24
N ARG A 124 6.85 15.76 -11.40
CA ARG A 124 5.44 15.32 -11.59
C ARG A 124 4.67 15.33 -10.27
N TYR A 125 5.21 14.72 -9.22
CA TYR A 125 4.52 14.54 -7.94
C TYR A 125 4.86 15.60 -6.90
N LYS A 126 5.84 16.47 -7.16
CA LYS A 126 6.24 17.57 -6.25
C LYS A 126 6.49 17.09 -4.81
N ARG A 127 7.03 15.87 -4.67
CA ARG A 127 7.26 15.16 -3.40
C ARG A 127 6.01 14.85 -2.57
N ASP A 128 4.80 15.05 -3.09
CA ASP A 128 3.54 14.69 -2.40
C ASP A 128 2.95 13.38 -2.96
N LEU A 129 3.53 12.25 -2.56
CA LEU A 129 3.10 10.93 -3.00
C LEU A 129 1.70 10.57 -2.49
N VAL A 130 1.36 10.97 -1.26
CA VAL A 130 0.02 10.73 -0.69
C VAL A 130 -1.03 11.53 -1.47
N GLY A 131 -0.73 12.78 -1.85
CA GLY A 131 -1.57 13.57 -2.74
C GLY A 131 -1.72 12.95 -4.14
N ALA A 132 -0.65 12.37 -4.69
CA ALA A 132 -0.70 11.68 -5.98
C ALA A 132 -1.64 10.45 -5.94
N PHE A 133 -1.55 9.59 -4.92
CA PHE A 133 -2.49 8.49 -4.74
C PHE A 133 -3.92 8.98 -4.49
N LYS A 134 -4.09 10.02 -3.67
CA LYS A 134 -5.41 10.64 -3.44
C LYS A 134 -6.05 11.12 -4.74
N ARG A 135 -5.29 11.72 -5.66
CA ARG A 135 -5.79 12.15 -6.98
C ARG A 135 -6.36 10.97 -7.78
N LEU A 136 -5.67 9.83 -7.80
CA LEU A 136 -6.14 8.61 -8.46
C LEU A 136 -7.41 8.05 -7.80
N GLN A 137 -7.53 8.18 -6.47
CA GLN A 137 -8.76 7.85 -5.75
C GLN A 137 -9.91 8.80 -6.08
N ASP A 138 -9.65 10.10 -6.14
CA ASP A 138 -10.66 11.10 -6.50
C ASP A 138 -11.14 10.88 -7.96
N HIS A 139 -10.24 10.45 -8.84
CA HIS A 139 -10.57 10.05 -10.22
C HIS A 139 -11.36 8.72 -10.29
N GLY A 140 -11.34 7.91 -9.24
CA GLY A 140 -12.13 6.70 -9.09
C GLY A 140 -11.52 5.42 -9.68
N VAL A 141 -10.25 5.46 -10.11
CA VAL A 141 -9.51 4.26 -10.58
C VAL A 141 -8.84 3.48 -9.44
N LEU A 142 -8.56 4.15 -8.33
CA LEU A 142 -7.96 3.56 -7.14
C LEU A 142 -8.94 3.66 -5.97
N GLU A 143 -9.11 2.58 -5.21
CA GLU A 143 -9.76 2.61 -3.91
C GLU A 143 -8.69 2.50 -2.82
N ILE A 144 -8.43 3.59 -2.09
CA ILE A 144 -7.51 3.55 -0.95
C ILE A 144 -8.31 3.19 0.30
N ILE A 145 -7.90 2.12 0.97
CA ILE A 145 -8.47 1.67 2.24
C ILE A 145 -7.49 1.90 3.40
N THR A 146 -8.01 1.95 4.62
CA THR A 146 -7.19 2.12 5.83
C THR A 146 -6.70 0.77 6.39
N CYS A 147 -6.03 0.80 7.53
CA CYS A 147 -5.58 -0.37 8.29
C CYS A 147 -5.76 -0.12 9.80
N GLY A 148 -5.26 -0.98 10.69
CA GLY A 148 -5.07 -0.61 12.10
C GLY A 148 -4.04 0.52 12.24
N ALA A 149 -4.21 1.40 13.23
CA ALA A 149 -3.41 2.61 13.44
C ALA A 149 -1.89 2.37 13.41
N THR A 150 -1.41 1.24 13.93
CA THR A 150 0.01 0.88 13.92
C THR A 150 0.26 -0.50 13.35
N HIS A 151 -0.70 -1.05 12.59
CA HIS A 151 -0.68 -2.44 12.13
C HIS A 151 -0.58 -3.46 13.29
N GLY A 152 -1.10 -3.12 14.48
CA GLY A 152 -1.10 -4.04 15.61
C GLY A 152 -2.01 -5.25 15.35
N PHE A 153 -1.52 -6.47 15.61
CA PHE A 153 -2.30 -7.70 15.41
C PHE A 153 -3.50 -7.78 16.37
N LEU A 154 -4.66 -7.39 15.86
CA LEU A 154 -5.89 -7.18 16.65
C LEU A 154 -6.29 -8.41 17.48
N PRO A 155 -6.20 -9.67 16.99
CA PRO A 155 -6.63 -10.83 17.76
C PRO A 155 -5.85 -11.08 19.06
N LEU A 156 -4.64 -10.53 19.21
CA LEU A 156 -3.86 -10.64 20.45
C LEU A 156 -4.04 -9.45 21.40
N MET A 157 -4.86 -8.47 21.05
CA MET A 157 -5.18 -7.36 21.94
C MET A 157 -6.16 -7.83 23.01
N VAL A 158 -5.65 -7.97 24.25
CA VAL A 158 -6.43 -8.43 25.42
C VAL A 158 -7.59 -7.48 25.73
N HIS A 159 -7.38 -6.18 25.53
CA HIS A 159 -8.37 -5.15 25.82
C HIS A 159 -9.16 -4.76 24.56
N PRO A 160 -10.49 -4.94 24.52
CA PRO A 160 -11.32 -4.53 23.39
C PRO A 160 -11.20 -3.03 23.05
N GLU A 161 -10.92 -2.20 24.06
CA GLU A 161 -10.68 -0.77 23.91
C GLU A 161 -9.45 -0.48 23.06
N ALA A 162 -8.41 -1.31 23.14
CA ALA A 162 -7.20 -1.17 22.31
C ALA A 162 -7.50 -1.49 20.84
N MET A 163 -8.28 -2.55 20.59
CA MET A 163 -8.74 -2.90 19.24
C MET A 163 -9.60 -1.78 18.64
N ARG A 164 -10.57 -1.28 19.41
CA ARG A 164 -11.42 -0.15 19.00
C ARG A 164 -10.61 1.11 18.73
N ALA A 165 -9.62 1.41 19.59
CA ALA A 165 -8.73 2.56 19.41
C ALA A 165 -7.91 2.47 18.13
N GLN A 166 -7.36 1.30 17.80
CA GLN A 166 -6.62 1.08 16.55
C GLN A 166 -7.46 1.39 15.31
N ILE A 167 -8.74 1.00 15.31
CA ILE A 167 -9.65 1.24 14.19
C ILE A 167 -10.04 2.72 14.12
N ARG A 168 -10.45 3.31 15.27
CA ARG A 168 -10.91 4.70 15.34
C ARG A 168 -9.82 5.70 15.00
N VAL A 169 -8.61 5.50 15.51
CA VAL A 169 -7.45 6.35 15.19
C VAL A 169 -7.12 6.25 13.71
N ALA A 170 -7.13 5.05 13.13
CA ALA A 170 -6.87 4.88 11.70
C ALA A 170 -7.94 5.50 10.80
N ALA A 171 -9.21 5.43 11.18
CA ALA A 171 -10.29 6.09 10.45
C ALA A 171 -10.17 7.63 10.51
N ALA A 172 -9.85 8.17 11.68
CA ALA A 172 -9.57 9.61 11.85
C ALA A 172 -8.35 10.06 11.03
N HIS A 173 -7.26 9.28 11.07
CA HIS A 173 -6.05 9.53 10.29
C HIS A 173 -6.33 9.52 8.78
N TYR A 174 -7.13 8.54 8.32
CA TYR A 174 -7.56 8.47 6.93
C TYR A 174 -8.36 9.72 6.52
N ARG A 175 -9.35 10.13 7.33
CA ARG A 175 -10.13 11.36 7.09
C ARG A 175 -9.23 12.60 6.96
N MET A 176 -8.23 12.71 7.83
CA MET A 176 -7.29 13.84 7.83
C MET A 176 -6.49 13.93 6.52
N HIS A 177 -6.09 12.79 5.93
CA HIS A 177 -5.21 12.79 4.75
C HIS A 177 -5.93 12.63 3.40
N PHE A 178 -7.12 12.04 3.39
CA PHE A 178 -7.88 11.78 2.16
C PHE A 178 -9.21 12.54 2.08
N GLY A 179 -9.61 13.26 3.15
CA GLY A 179 -10.76 14.16 3.15
C GLY A 179 -12.12 13.46 3.07
N ARG A 180 -12.19 12.15 3.34
CA ARG A 180 -13.41 11.33 3.33
C ARG A 180 -13.28 10.17 4.30
N ASP A 181 -14.39 9.50 4.63
CA ASP A 181 -14.36 8.26 5.41
C ASP A 181 -13.76 7.09 4.62
N PRO A 182 -12.97 6.20 5.25
CA PRO A 182 -12.52 4.98 4.62
C PRO A 182 -13.69 4.00 4.44
N ARG A 183 -13.95 3.56 3.21
CA ARG A 183 -15.01 2.57 2.95
C ARG A 183 -14.60 1.15 3.33
N GLY A 184 -13.30 0.86 3.30
CA GLY A 184 -12.75 -0.44 3.62
C GLY A 184 -11.56 -0.36 4.55
N ILE A 185 -11.18 -1.51 5.09
CA ILE A 185 -10.00 -1.68 5.94
C ILE A 185 -9.30 -3.00 5.63
N TRP A 186 -7.97 -2.97 5.64
CA TRP A 186 -7.16 -4.18 5.79
C TRP A 186 -6.91 -4.43 7.27
N LEU A 187 -7.44 -5.52 7.80
CA LEU A 187 -7.09 -5.93 9.17
C LEU A 187 -5.63 -6.37 9.17
N PRO A 188 -4.80 -5.93 10.14
CA PRO A 188 -3.40 -6.36 10.24
C PRO A 188 -3.29 -7.89 10.17
N GLU A 189 -2.51 -8.38 9.21
CA GLU A 189 -2.36 -9.81 8.88
C GLU A 189 -3.65 -10.57 8.52
N CYS A 190 -4.67 -9.87 8.04
CA CYS A 190 -6.04 -10.41 7.90
C CYS A 190 -6.55 -11.04 9.22
N GLY A 191 -6.00 -10.59 10.36
CA GLY A 191 -6.26 -11.08 11.70
C GLY A 191 -7.65 -10.68 12.17
N TYR A 192 -8.62 -11.55 11.92
CA TYR A 192 -9.99 -11.35 12.35
C TYR A 192 -10.23 -11.91 13.75
N ALA A 193 -10.75 -11.06 14.65
CA ALA A 193 -11.26 -11.47 15.94
C ALA A 193 -12.79 -11.31 15.96
N PRO A 194 -13.57 -12.30 16.43
CA PRO A 194 -15.02 -12.16 16.54
C PRO A 194 -15.42 -10.89 17.31
N GLY A 195 -16.31 -10.09 16.74
CA GLY A 195 -16.76 -8.82 17.33
C GLY A 195 -16.01 -7.59 16.83
N VAL A 196 -14.86 -7.74 16.16
CA VAL A 196 -14.14 -6.59 15.56
C VAL A 196 -15.00 -5.85 14.54
N ASP A 197 -15.86 -6.59 13.84
CA ASP A 197 -16.79 -6.09 12.82
C ASP A 197 -17.72 -4.99 13.35
N ARG A 198 -18.08 -5.03 14.64
CA ARG A 198 -18.87 -3.97 15.29
C ARG A 198 -18.11 -2.65 15.34
N TYR A 199 -16.83 -2.69 15.69
CA TYR A 199 -15.97 -1.49 15.71
C TYR A 199 -15.72 -0.94 14.30
N LEU A 200 -15.70 -1.81 13.28
CA LEU A 200 -15.63 -1.37 11.89
C LEU A 200 -16.91 -0.62 11.50
N ALA A 201 -18.08 -1.17 11.85
CA ALA A 201 -19.38 -0.55 11.57
C ALA A 201 -19.55 0.82 12.26
N GLU A 202 -19.06 0.96 13.50
CA GLU A 202 -19.06 2.24 14.25
C GLU A 202 -18.32 3.36 13.51
N GLU A 203 -17.25 3.03 12.78
CA GLU A 203 -16.47 3.98 11.98
C GLU A 203 -16.91 4.04 10.51
N ASN A 204 -18.12 3.55 10.20
CA ASN A 204 -18.70 3.50 8.85
C ASN A 204 -17.89 2.68 7.81
N ILE A 205 -17.00 1.81 8.27
CA ILE A 205 -16.26 0.90 7.40
C ILE A 205 -17.20 -0.20 6.92
N ARG A 206 -17.24 -0.41 5.60
CA ARG A 206 -18.21 -1.27 4.91
C ARG A 206 -17.65 -2.62 4.53
N PHE A 207 -16.33 -2.76 4.41
CA PHE A 207 -15.72 -4.04 4.10
C PHE A 207 -14.31 -4.23 4.65
N PHE A 208 -13.91 -5.49 4.78
CA PHE A 208 -12.56 -5.91 5.13
C PHE A 208 -12.18 -7.22 4.42
N PHE A 209 -10.92 -7.61 4.58
CA PHE A 209 -10.36 -8.83 4.00
C PHE A 209 -10.01 -9.86 5.07
N VAL A 210 -10.18 -11.12 4.73
CA VAL A 210 -9.79 -12.29 5.53
C VAL A 210 -9.09 -13.33 4.66
N ASP A 211 -8.36 -14.24 5.29
CA ASP A 211 -7.83 -15.40 4.57
C ASP A 211 -8.93 -16.43 4.24
N SER A 212 -8.68 -17.29 3.25
CA SER A 212 -9.63 -18.30 2.75
C SER A 212 -10.14 -19.23 3.86
N HIS A 213 -9.30 -19.54 4.86
CA HIS A 213 -9.68 -20.41 5.97
C HIS A 213 -10.76 -19.81 6.87
N ALA A 214 -10.85 -18.48 6.97
CA ALA A 214 -11.87 -17.81 7.77
C ALA A 214 -13.27 -18.14 7.25
N LEU A 215 -13.45 -18.19 5.92
CA LEU A 215 -14.72 -18.60 5.31
C LEU A 215 -14.89 -20.11 5.32
N ALA A 216 -13.82 -20.88 5.07
CA ALA A 216 -13.88 -22.34 5.08
C ALA A 216 -14.36 -22.90 6.43
N ASN A 217 -13.99 -22.25 7.54
CA ASN A 217 -14.32 -22.63 8.91
C ASN A 217 -15.47 -21.80 9.51
N SER A 218 -16.11 -20.93 8.73
CA SER A 218 -17.24 -20.13 9.22
C SER A 218 -18.52 -20.94 9.39
N ALA A 219 -19.38 -20.49 10.29
CA ALA A 219 -20.71 -21.06 10.53
C ALA A 219 -21.79 -19.98 10.33
N PRO A 220 -22.73 -20.15 9.38
CA PRO A 220 -22.79 -21.21 8.37
C PRO A 220 -21.72 -21.04 7.28
N ARG A 221 -21.31 -22.16 6.66
CA ARG A 221 -20.32 -22.12 5.57
C ARG A 221 -20.92 -21.44 4.32
N PRO A 222 -20.19 -20.52 3.63
CA PRO A 222 -20.74 -19.77 2.50
C PRO A 222 -20.89 -20.66 1.26
N ARG A 223 -22.04 -20.56 0.59
CA ARG A 223 -22.35 -21.38 -0.61
C ARG A 223 -21.40 -21.12 -1.78
N ARG A 224 -20.86 -19.90 -1.91
CA ARG A 224 -20.00 -19.48 -3.03
C ARG A 224 -18.51 -19.52 -2.68
N GLY A 225 -18.14 -20.14 -1.56
CA GLY A 225 -16.74 -20.17 -1.11
C GLY A 225 -16.15 -18.77 -0.99
N VAL A 226 -14.96 -18.57 -1.55
CA VAL A 226 -14.23 -17.28 -1.56
C VAL A 226 -14.65 -16.35 -2.71
N TYR A 227 -15.50 -16.82 -3.63
CA TYR A 227 -15.83 -16.11 -4.88
C TYR A 227 -17.01 -15.13 -4.75
N ALA A 228 -17.49 -14.89 -3.53
CA ALA A 228 -18.44 -13.83 -3.21
C ALA A 228 -18.22 -13.35 -1.77
N PRO A 229 -18.44 -12.05 -1.48
CA PRO A 229 -18.38 -11.56 -0.11
C PRO A 229 -19.48 -12.18 0.75
N ILE A 230 -19.21 -12.27 2.04
CA ILE A 230 -20.22 -12.52 3.07
C ILE A 230 -20.45 -11.26 3.90
N TYR A 231 -21.60 -11.14 4.54
CA TYR A 231 -21.87 -10.05 5.48
C TYR A 231 -21.85 -10.59 6.90
N THR A 232 -21.15 -9.88 7.78
CA THR A 232 -21.22 -10.12 9.23
C THR A 232 -22.59 -9.68 9.77
N PRO A 233 -22.96 -10.08 11.00
CA PRO A 233 -24.19 -9.59 11.64
C PRO A 233 -24.25 -8.06 11.81
N SER A 234 -23.10 -7.38 11.87
CA SER A 234 -23.01 -5.91 11.88
C SER A 234 -23.18 -5.25 10.51
N GLY A 235 -23.36 -6.04 9.45
CA GLY A 235 -23.56 -5.54 8.08
C GLY A 235 -22.27 -5.16 7.35
N VAL A 236 -21.11 -5.54 7.86
CA VAL A 236 -19.80 -5.31 7.23
C VAL A 236 -19.46 -6.49 6.32
N ALA A 237 -19.05 -6.23 5.08
CA ALA A 237 -18.69 -7.28 4.14
C ALA A 237 -17.28 -7.83 4.39
N ALA A 238 -17.11 -9.14 4.38
CA ALA A 238 -15.82 -9.81 4.40
C ALA A 238 -15.53 -10.43 3.04
N PHE A 239 -14.39 -10.07 2.45
CA PHE A 239 -13.85 -10.67 1.23
C PHE A 239 -12.73 -11.63 1.59
N ALA A 240 -12.78 -12.85 1.07
CA ALA A 240 -11.75 -13.84 1.30
C ALA A 240 -10.71 -13.85 0.17
N ARG A 241 -9.46 -14.14 0.53
CA ARG A 241 -8.38 -14.38 -0.44
C ARG A 241 -8.73 -15.55 -1.36
N ASP A 242 -8.41 -15.40 -2.64
CA ASP A 242 -8.40 -16.50 -3.61
C ASP A 242 -7.06 -17.27 -3.54
N PRO A 243 -7.06 -18.54 -3.13
CA PRO A 243 -5.82 -19.30 -3.00
C PRO A 243 -5.16 -19.57 -4.36
N GLU A 244 -5.92 -19.76 -5.44
CA GLU A 244 -5.38 -20.11 -6.76
C GLU A 244 -4.52 -18.96 -7.31
N SER A 245 -5.07 -17.75 -7.32
CA SER A 245 -4.33 -16.55 -7.73
C SER A 245 -3.10 -16.30 -6.85
N SER A 246 -3.18 -16.60 -5.55
CA SER A 246 -2.05 -16.38 -4.64
C SER A 246 -0.86 -17.29 -4.94
N MET A 247 -1.10 -18.57 -5.23
CA MET A 247 -0.02 -19.52 -5.53
C MET A 247 0.70 -19.18 -6.84
N GLN A 248 -0.02 -18.63 -7.82
CA GLN A 248 0.57 -18.27 -9.11
C GLN A 248 1.58 -17.12 -9.03
N VAL A 249 1.46 -16.24 -8.03
CA VAL A 249 2.30 -15.04 -7.89
C VAL A 249 3.30 -15.16 -6.74
N TRP A 250 2.92 -15.80 -5.64
CA TRP A 250 3.70 -15.80 -4.39
C TRP A 250 4.52 -17.07 -4.16
N SER A 251 4.49 -18.04 -5.09
CA SER A 251 5.41 -19.18 -5.07
C SER A 251 6.72 -18.80 -5.77
N ALA A 252 7.81 -18.72 -5.01
CA ALA A 252 9.16 -18.49 -5.53
C ALA A 252 9.82 -19.78 -6.04
#